data_AF-A0A1U8JNL7-F1
#
_entry.id   AF-A0A1U8JNL7-F1
#
_cell.length_a   1.000
_cell.length_b   1.000
_cell.length_c   1.000
_cell.angle_alpha   90.00
_cell.angle_beta   90.00
_cell.angle_gamma   90.00
#
_symmetry.space_group_name_H-M   'P 1'
#
loop_
_entity.id
_entity.type
_entity.pdbx_description
1 polymer ?
#
loop_
_entity_poly.entity_id
_entity_poly.type
_entity_poly.pdbx_seq_one_letter_code
_entity_poly.pdbx_strand_id
1 'polypeptide(L)'
;MPNLVYLDLRFNSFSGPVPQDLFNKGLDAIFLNDNQFEGEIPQNLGNSPASVINLANNKFSGNIPSSFGLLSSKLKEILLLNNQLTGCIPEGIGLFSEMQVFDVSHNSLMGHLPDTISCLNDIEVLNLAHNQLSGELPDLVCSLRSLMNLTVAYNFFSGFSQECSKLFIRNGGFDFSLNCIPGRDMQRPQPECSGIPGSGLSCLRIPSAQPLVCGTLLGNLEANLTSSSSP
;
A
#
# COMPACT_ATOMS: atom_id res chain seq x y z
N MET A 1 26.00 3.62 15.39
CA MET A 1 25.37 2.99 16.57
C MET A 1 25.14 1.51 16.25
N PRO A 2 26.12 0.62 16.47
CA PRO A 2 26.09 -0.75 15.95
C PRO A 2 25.07 -1.69 16.63
N ASN A 3 24.51 -1.29 17.78
CA ASN A 3 23.57 -2.11 18.56
C ASN A 3 22.15 -1.51 18.63
N LEU A 4 21.86 -0.48 17.82
CA LEU A 4 20.52 0.10 17.82
C LEU A 4 19.57 -0.87 17.13
N VAL A 5 18.51 -1.27 17.85
CA VAL A 5 17.48 -2.19 17.35
C VAL A 5 16.20 -1.42 17.00
N TYR A 6 15.89 -0.39 17.79
CA TYR A 6 14.69 0.43 17.62
C TYR A 6 15.09 1.90 17.51
N LEU A 7 14.54 2.59 16.51
CA LEU A 7 14.59 4.04 16.43
C LEU A 7 13.19 4.59 16.67
N ASP A 8 13.03 5.38 17.74
CA ASP A 8 11.77 6.04 18.06
C ASP A 8 12.00 7.55 18.17
N LEU A 9 11.42 8.30 17.22
CA LEU A 9 11.48 9.76 17.14
C LEU A 9 10.07 10.38 17.17
N ARG A 10 9.06 9.64 17.62
CA ARG A 10 7.65 10.06 17.52
C ARG A 10 7.33 11.32 18.30
N PHE A 11 6.29 12.04 17.88
CA PHE A 11 5.73 13.21 18.57
C PHE A 11 6.76 14.32 18.80
N ASN A 12 7.44 14.71 17.72
CA ASN A 12 8.44 15.77 17.73
C ASN A 12 8.14 16.79 16.62
N SER A 13 9.10 17.68 16.36
CA SER A 13 9.04 18.64 15.25
C SER A 13 10.24 18.48 14.32
N PHE A 14 10.75 17.26 14.16
CA PHE A 14 11.81 16.99 13.20
C PHE A 14 11.31 17.26 11.79
N SER A 15 12.15 17.90 10.98
CA SER A 15 11.81 18.34 9.62
C SER A 15 12.93 18.00 8.64
N GLY A 16 12.65 18.20 7.35
CA GLY A 16 13.55 17.83 6.26
C GLY A 16 13.39 16.36 5.83
N PRO A 17 14.21 15.90 4.88
CA PRO A 17 14.11 14.55 4.34
C PRO A 17 14.69 13.50 5.28
N VAL A 18 14.13 12.29 5.21
CA VAL A 18 14.71 11.11 5.86
C VAL A 18 15.94 10.66 5.07
N PRO A 19 17.12 10.50 5.72
CA PRO A 19 18.32 10.07 5.01
C PRO A 19 18.20 8.62 4.56
N GLN A 20 18.62 8.34 3.32
CA GLN A 20 18.62 7.01 2.72
C GLN A 20 19.32 5.95 3.59
N ASP A 21 20.40 6.34 4.28
CA ASP A 21 21.17 5.47 5.17
C ASP A 21 20.37 4.86 6.32
N LEU A 22 19.21 5.44 6.68
CA LEU A 22 18.35 4.91 7.73
C LEU A 22 17.87 3.49 7.39
N PHE A 23 17.40 3.28 6.16
CA PHE A 23 16.84 1.98 5.74
C PHE A 23 17.92 0.93 5.47
N ASN A 24 19.20 1.30 5.52
CA ASN A 24 20.32 0.36 5.48
C ASN A 24 20.80 -0.06 6.89
N LYS A 25 20.22 0.50 7.96
CA LYS A 25 20.56 0.11 9.33
C LYS A 25 19.85 -1.20 9.70
N GLY A 26 20.49 -2.00 10.54
CA GLY A 26 19.93 -3.21 11.13
C GLY A 26 18.89 -2.94 12.22
N LEU A 27 17.91 -2.07 11.92
CA LEU A 27 16.81 -1.74 12.83
C LEU A 27 15.66 -2.73 12.61
N ASP A 28 15.05 -3.17 13.71
CA ASP A 28 13.84 -3.98 13.71
C ASP A 28 12.57 -3.13 13.72
N ALA A 29 12.60 -1.95 14.35
CA ALA A 29 11.50 -0.98 14.24
C ALA A 29 11.98 0.46 14.06
N ILE A 30 11.25 1.18 13.20
CA ILE A 30 11.48 2.58 12.85
C ILE A 30 10.17 3.34 13.07
N PHE A 31 10.13 4.22 14.07
CA PHE A 31 8.99 5.06 14.37
C PHE A 31 9.34 6.54 14.19
N LEU A 32 8.86 7.13 13.10
CA LEU A 32 9.06 8.54 12.74
C LEU A 32 7.76 9.35 12.76
N ASN A 33 6.64 8.76 13.17
CA ASN A 33 5.33 9.40 13.08
C ASN A 33 5.17 10.64 13.95
N ASP A 34 4.22 11.49 13.58
CA ASP A 34 3.89 12.73 14.28
C ASP A 34 5.09 13.68 14.34
N ASN A 35 5.59 14.02 13.15
CA ASN A 35 6.70 14.93 12.91
C ASN A 35 6.41 15.83 11.69
N GLN A 36 7.43 16.49 11.17
CA GLN A 36 7.36 17.34 9.99
C GLN A 36 8.34 16.88 8.89
N PHE A 37 8.70 15.58 8.85
CA PHE A 37 9.56 15.04 7.80
C PHE A 37 8.88 15.24 6.44
N GLU A 38 9.66 15.62 5.43
CA GLU A 38 9.15 16.04 4.12
C GLU A 38 10.02 15.49 2.98
N GLY A 39 9.58 15.69 1.74
CA GLY A 39 10.22 15.13 0.56
C GLY A 39 9.81 13.67 0.32
N GLU A 40 10.50 13.01 -0.60
CA GLU A 40 10.18 11.64 -0.99
C GLU A 40 10.68 10.61 0.03
N ILE A 41 9.96 9.49 0.15
CA ILE A 41 10.45 8.33 0.88
C ILE A 41 11.65 7.75 0.10
N PRO A 42 12.82 7.54 0.74
CA PRO A 42 14.00 7.01 0.06
C PRO A 42 13.76 5.70 -0.69
N GLN A 43 14.35 5.62 -1.90
CA GLN A 43 14.17 4.49 -2.82
C GLN A 43 14.73 3.15 -2.30
N ASN A 44 15.41 3.11 -1.16
CA ASN A 44 15.87 1.87 -0.53
C ASN A 44 14.98 1.43 0.65
N LEU A 45 13.76 1.97 0.79
CA LEU A 45 12.80 1.55 1.83
C LEU A 45 12.67 0.02 1.90
N GLY A 46 12.53 -0.64 0.73
CA GLY A 46 12.41 -2.10 0.63
C GLY A 46 13.64 -2.89 1.10
N ASN A 47 14.78 -2.22 1.32
CA ASN A 47 16.01 -2.84 1.83
C ASN A 47 16.00 -2.96 3.36
N SER A 48 15.07 -2.28 4.04
CA SER A 48 15.05 -2.25 5.50
C SER A 48 14.75 -3.64 6.07
N PRO A 49 15.55 -4.12 7.03
CA PRO A 49 15.27 -5.39 7.70
C PRO A 49 14.16 -5.26 8.77
N ALA A 50 13.59 -4.06 8.93
CA ALA A 50 12.61 -3.77 9.96
C ALA A 50 11.33 -4.59 9.80
N SER A 51 10.80 -5.06 10.92
CA SER A 51 9.47 -5.66 11.01
C SER A 51 8.37 -4.61 11.14
N VAL A 52 8.68 -3.41 11.63
CA VAL A 52 7.72 -2.31 11.79
C VAL A 52 8.30 -0.98 11.29
N ILE A 53 7.59 -0.33 10.36
CA ILE A 53 7.94 1.01 9.87
C ILE A 53 6.72 1.92 9.98
N ASN A 54 6.81 2.95 10.83
CA ASN A 54 5.75 3.94 10.99
C ASN A 54 6.23 5.33 10.58
N LEU A 55 5.72 5.82 9.45
CA LEU A 55 5.97 7.13 8.86
C LEU A 55 4.72 8.03 8.87
N ALA A 56 3.69 7.65 9.63
CA ALA A 56 2.41 8.35 9.69
C ALA A 56 2.52 9.82 10.08
N ASN A 57 1.52 10.63 9.73
CA ASN A 57 1.40 12.02 10.22
C ASN A 57 2.67 12.85 9.98
N ASN A 58 3.10 12.91 8.72
CA ASN A 58 4.25 13.68 8.26
C ASN A 58 3.88 14.44 6.97
N LYS A 59 4.88 14.92 6.22
CA LYS A 59 4.71 15.63 4.95
C LYS A 59 5.39 14.90 3.80
N PHE A 60 5.51 13.57 3.86
CA PHE A 60 6.11 12.79 2.78
C PHE A 60 5.31 12.96 1.49
N SER A 61 6.00 13.18 0.38
CA SER A 61 5.42 13.42 -0.94
C SER A 61 5.96 12.42 -1.97
N GLY A 62 5.44 12.49 -3.20
CA GLY A 62 5.88 11.62 -4.28
C GLY A 62 5.38 10.19 -4.10
N ASN A 63 6.00 9.24 -4.80
CA ASN A 63 5.49 7.87 -4.89
C ASN A 63 5.98 6.99 -3.75
N ILE A 64 5.23 5.92 -3.45
CA ILE A 64 5.78 4.78 -2.72
C ILE A 64 6.89 4.18 -3.60
N PRO A 65 8.13 4.00 -3.07
CA PRO A 65 9.26 3.49 -3.86
C PRO A 65 8.95 2.19 -4.59
N SER A 66 9.37 2.06 -5.85
CA SER A 66 9.17 0.83 -6.63
C SER A 66 9.97 -0.36 -6.08
N SER A 67 11.01 -0.09 -5.29
CA SER A 67 11.78 -1.10 -4.57
C SER A 67 11.03 -1.76 -3.42
N PHE A 68 9.86 -1.22 -3.06
CA PHE A 68 9.05 -1.75 -1.98
C PHE A 68 8.63 -3.19 -2.28
N GLY A 69 9.21 -4.14 -1.53
CA GLY A 69 9.02 -5.59 -1.70
C GLY A 69 10.25 -6.36 -2.16
N LEU A 70 11.32 -5.69 -2.63
CA LEU A 70 12.42 -6.40 -3.31
C LEU A 70 13.33 -7.24 -2.40
N LEU A 71 13.54 -6.87 -1.13
CA LEU A 71 14.67 -7.40 -0.35
C LEU A 71 14.36 -7.90 1.07
N SER A 72 13.22 -7.56 1.67
CA SER A 72 12.88 -7.95 3.05
C SER A 72 11.48 -8.54 3.13
N SER A 73 11.35 -9.78 3.57
CA SER A 73 10.05 -10.46 3.75
C SER A 73 9.48 -10.30 5.17
N LYS A 74 10.22 -9.65 6.07
CA LYS A 74 9.90 -9.63 7.52
C LYS A 74 8.98 -8.49 7.95
N LEU A 75 8.67 -7.57 7.03
CA LEU A 75 7.85 -6.40 7.35
C LEU A 75 6.43 -6.85 7.69
N LYS A 76 6.04 -6.63 8.94
CA LYS A 76 4.72 -6.96 9.49
C LYS A 76 3.79 -5.77 9.46
N GLU A 77 4.31 -4.58 9.74
CA GLU A 77 3.50 -3.38 9.82
C GLU A 77 4.16 -2.23 9.05
N ILE A 78 3.41 -1.62 8.15
CA ILE A 78 3.79 -0.35 7.55
C ILE A 78 2.64 0.65 7.57
N LEU A 79 2.93 1.81 8.17
CA LEU A 79 1.98 2.88 8.39
C LEU A 79 2.49 4.15 7.68
N LEU A 80 1.82 4.54 6.61
CA LEU A 80 2.13 5.69 5.76
C LEU A 80 0.98 6.73 5.75
N LEU A 81 -0.05 6.51 6.57
CA LEU A 81 -1.24 7.34 6.64
C LEU A 81 -0.96 8.82 6.94
N ASN A 82 -1.84 9.68 6.44
CA ASN A 82 -1.81 11.13 6.65
C ASN A 82 -0.47 11.74 6.21
N ASN A 83 -0.19 11.58 4.93
CA ASN A 83 0.94 12.17 4.21
C ASN A 83 0.43 12.78 2.88
N GLN A 84 1.33 13.11 1.96
CA GLN A 84 1.03 13.67 0.64
C GLN A 84 1.50 12.73 -0.48
N LEU A 85 1.46 11.41 -0.23
CA LEU A 85 1.93 10.41 -1.18
C LEU A 85 1.00 10.35 -2.41
N THR A 86 1.61 10.14 -3.58
CA THR A 86 0.95 10.09 -4.89
C THR A 86 1.33 8.81 -5.66
N GLY A 87 0.81 8.65 -6.88
CA GLY A 87 1.13 7.51 -7.74
C GLY A 87 0.40 6.23 -7.32
N CYS A 88 0.85 5.09 -7.83
CA CYS A 88 0.25 3.78 -7.58
C CYS A 88 0.86 3.06 -6.36
N ILE A 89 0.13 2.06 -5.86
CA ILE A 89 0.67 1.06 -4.95
C ILE A 89 1.54 0.09 -5.77
N PRO A 90 2.85 -0.09 -5.46
CA PRO A 90 3.74 -0.95 -6.25
C PRO A 90 3.33 -2.43 -6.21
N GLU A 91 3.54 -3.17 -7.31
CA GLU A 91 3.27 -4.61 -7.37
C GLU A 91 4.09 -5.42 -6.34
N GLY A 92 5.25 -4.92 -5.91
CA GLY A 92 6.10 -5.57 -4.91
C GLY A 92 5.45 -5.70 -3.52
N ILE A 93 4.33 -5.02 -3.24
CA ILE A 93 3.56 -5.20 -1.99
C ILE A 93 3.26 -6.68 -1.71
N GLY A 94 2.94 -7.47 -2.73
CA GLY A 94 2.59 -8.88 -2.56
C GLY A 94 3.72 -9.80 -2.09
N LEU A 95 4.96 -9.29 -1.98
CA LEU A 95 6.11 -10.04 -1.49
C LEU A 95 6.18 -10.07 0.05
N PHE A 96 5.44 -9.20 0.73
CA PHE A 96 5.37 -9.18 2.19
C PHE A 96 4.27 -10.13 2.68
N SER A 97 4.44 -11.43 2.48
CA SER A 97 3.41 -12.43 2.84
C SER A 97 3.09 -12.49 4.34
N GLU A 98 4.02 -12.03 5.19
CA GLU A 98 3.89 -11.94 6.65
C GLU A 98 3.33 -10.58 7.13
N MET A 99 2.96 -9.67 6.21
CA MET A 99 2.42 -8.36 6.57
C MET A 99 1.05 -8.50 7.22
N GLN A 100 0.87 -7.88 8.38
CA GLN A 100 -0.35 -7.88 9.20
C GLN A 100 -1.09 -6.55 9.11
N VAL A 101 -0.38 -5.42 8.95
CA VAL A 101 -0.98 -4.09 8.86
C VAL A 101 -0.39 -3.30 7.70
N PHE A 102 -1.27 -2.86 6.80
CA PHE A 102 -0.96 -1.90 5.76
C PHE A 102 -1.94 -0.72 5.81
N ASP A 103 -1.44 0.45 6.21
CA ASP A 103 -2.24 1.67 6.25
C ASP A 103 -1.59 2.78 5.41
N VAL A 104 -2.25 3.14 4.32
CA VAL A 104 -1.87 4.25 3.43
C VAL A 104 -2.98 5.30 3.34
N SER A 105 -3.90 5.30 4.30
CA SER A 105 -5.06 6.18 4.26
C SER A 105 -4.69 7.65 4.32
N HIS A 106 -5.59 8.52 3.85
CA HIS A 106 -5.36 9.97 3.86
C HIS A 106 -4.08 10.36 3.11
N ASN A 107 -4.02 9.96 1.83
CA ASN A 107 -2.98 10.33 0.89
C ASN A 107 -3.64 10.75 -0.44
N SER A 108 -2.87 10.83 -1.52
CA SER A 108 -3.33 11.09 -2.89
C SER A 108 -2.92 9.96 -3.85
N LEU A 109 -2.88 8.72 -3.36
CA LEU A 109 -2.61 7.54 -4.17
C LEU A 109 -3.72 7.32 -5.20
N MET A 110 -3.38 6.83 -6.38
CA MET A 110 -4.28 6.74 -7.52
C MET A 110 -4.08 5.46 -8.34
N GLY A 111 -5.01 5.22 -9.27
CA GLY A 111 -4.98 4.06 -10.16
C GLY A 111 -5.57 2.80 -9.54
N HIS A 112 -5.25 1.63 -10.11
CA HIS A 112 -5.78 0.34 -9.68
C HIS A 112 -4.92 -0.26 -8.57
N LEU A 113 -5.52 -1.11 -7.73
CA LEU A 113 -4.76 -1.96 -6.83
C LEU A 113 -4.00 -3.03 -7.63
N PRO A 114 -2.75 -3.34 -7.29
CA PRO A 114 -2.04 -4.44 -7.92
C PRO A 114 -2.67 -5.77 -7.48
N ASP A 115 -2.82 -6.74 -8.39
CA ASP A 115 -3.38 -8.07 -8.05
C ASP A 115 -2.59 -8.75 -6.93
N THR A 116 -1.30 -8.44 -6.83
CA THR A 116 -0.37 -8.99 -5.85
C THR A 116 -0.74 -8.64 -4.41
N ILE A 117 -1.62 -7.65 -4.20
CA ILE A 117 -2.19 -7.37 -2.87
C ILE A 117 -2.95 -8.58 -2.29
N SER A 118 -3.43 -9.49 -3.16
CA SER A 118 -4.03 -10.76 -2.77
C SER A 118 -3.02 -11.80 -2.24
N CYS A 119 -1.72 -11.50 -2.25
CA CYS A 119 -0.65 -12.35 -1.75
C CYS A 119 -0.25 -12.05 -0.31
N LEU A 120 -0.86 -11.03 0.31
CA LEU A 120 -0.67 -10.68 1.71
C LEU A 120 -1.43 -11.68 2.61
N ASN A 121 -0.89 -12.89 2.75
CA ASN A 121 -1.60 -14.00 3.39
C ASN A 121 -1.96 -13.75 4.86
N ASP A 122 -1.11 -12.99 5.57
CA ASP A 122 -1.26 -12.71 6.99
C ASP A 122 -1.90 -11.33 7.28
N ILE A 123 -2.40 -10.62 6.26
CA ILE A 123 -2.95 -9.27 6.45
C ILE A 123 -4.19 -9.32 7.33
N GLU A 124 -4.19 -8.51 8.38
CA GLU A 124 -5.31 -8.37 9.32
C GLU A 124 -6.02 -7.03 9.10
N VAL A 125 -5.25 -5.97 8.82
CA VAL A 125 -5.74 -4.61 8.59
C VAL A 125 -5.21 -4.07 7.28
N LEU A 126 -6.14 -3.81 6.34
CA LEU A 126 -5.86 -3.15 5.07
C LEU A 126 -6.67 -1.85 4.99
N ASN A 127 -6.00 -0.72 5.23
CA ASN A 127 -6.62 0.59 5.23
C ASN A 127 -6.10 1.45 4.06
N LEU A 128 -6.98 1.62 3.06
CA LEU A 128 -6.73 2.33 1.82
C LEU A 128 -7.58 3.61 1.71
N ALA A 129 -8.31 3.96 2.77
CA ALA A 129 -9.34 4.98 2.74
C ALA A 129 -8.78 6.38 2.42
N HIS A 130 -9.63 7.28 1.93
CA HIS A 130 -9.25 8.67 1.63
C HIS A 130 -8.04 8.77 0.68
N ASN A 131 -8.21 8.23 -0.52
CA ASN A 131 -7.26 8.32 -1.63
C ASN A 131 -8.04 8.57 -2.95
N GLN A 132 -7.36 8.42 -4.08
CA GLN A 132 -7.92 8.52 -5.44
C GLN A 132 -7.83 7.17 -6.17
N LEU A 133 -7.84 6.06 -5.44
CA LEU A 133 -7.78 4.71 -6.00
C LEU A 133 -9.08 4.41 -6.77
N SER A 134 -8.96 3.63 -7.84
CA SER A 134 -10.04 3.42 -8.81
C SER A 134 -10.02 2.01 -9.40
N GLY A 135 -11.00 1.71 -10.23
CA GLY A 135 -11.16 0.40 -10.85
C GLY A 135 -11.89 -0.60 -9.95
N GLU A 136 -11.71 -1.89 -10.21
CA GLU A 136 -12.31 -2.95 -9.40
C GLU A 136 -11.35 -3.39 -8.29
N LEU A 137 -11.90 -3.64 -7.10
CA LEU A 137 -11.16 -4.28 -6.02
C LEU A 137 -10.89 -5.75 -6.44
N PRO A 138 -9.62 -6.22 -6.45
CA PRO A 138 -9.32 -7.57 -6.91
C PRO A 138 -10.09 -8.63 -6.13
N ASP A 139 -10.63 -9.62 -6.86
CA ASP A 139 -11.58 -10.60 -6.32
C ASP A 139 -11.09 -11.32 -5.07
N LEU A 140 -9.78 -11.57 -5.02
CA LEU A 140 -9.12 -12.34 -3.98
C LEU A 140 -8.88 -11.56 -2.69
N VAL A 141 -8.97 -10.22 -2.68
CA VAL A 141 -8.75 -9.41 -1.46
C VAL A 141 -9.71 -9.84 -0.35
N CYS A 142 -10.98 -10.04 -0.69
CA CYS A 142 -11.99 -10.46 0.27
C CYS A 142 -11.95 -11.97 0.59
N SER A 143 -11.02 -12.72 -0.02
CA SER A 143 -10.75 -14.12 0.31
C SER A 143 -9.52 -14.30 1.21
N LEU A 144 -8.83 -13.21 1.56
CA LEU A 144 -7.70 -13.22 2.48
C LEU A 144 -8.16 -13.70 3.85
N ARG A 145 -7.53 -14.78 4.33
CA ARG A 145 -8.03 -15.55 5.47
C ARG A 145 -7.90 -14.84 6.81
N SER A 146 -6.89 -13.99 6.93
CA SER A 146 -6.58 -13.25 8.15
C SER A 146 -7.23 -11.88 8.19
N LEU A 147 -7.85 -11.42 7.10
CA LEU A 147 -8.35 -10.05 6.95
C LEU A 147 -9.54 -9.80 7.88
N MET A 148 -9.32 -8.94 8.88
CA MET A 148 -10.32 -8.56 9.87
C MET A 148 -10.91 -7.18 9.58
N ASN A 149 -10.09 -6.27 9.07
CA ASN A 149 -10.47 -4.91 8.76
C ASN A 149 -10.01 -4.53 7.35
N LEU A 150 -10.97 -4.18 6.50
CA LEU A 150 -10.75 -3.63 5.17
C LEU A 150 -11.53 -2.34 5.04
N THR A 151 -10.83 -1.24 4.82
CA THR A 151 -11.50 -0.01 4.40
C THR A 151 -10.90 0.52 3.11
N VAL A 152 -11.77 0.74 2.14
CA VAL A 152 -11.50 1.41 0.88
C VAL A 152 -12.33 2.67 0.75
N ALA A 153 -12.91 3.15 1.86
CA ALA A 153 -13.84 4.27 1.85
C ALA A 153 -13.21 5.54 1.27
N TYR A 154 -14.04 6.43 0.73
CA TYR A 154 -13.55 7.69 0.14
C TYR A 154 -12.49 7.48 -0.95
N ASN A 155 -12.79 6.62 -1.92
CA ASN A 155 -12.02 6.39 -3.14
C ASN A 155 -12.96 6.49 -4.37
N PHE A 156 -12.57 5.89 -5.49
CA PHE A 156 -13.30 5.84 -6.75
C PHE A 156 -13.40 4.40 -7.29
N PHE A 157 -13.41 3.40 -6.40
CA PHE A 157 -13.63 2.01 -6.80
C PHE A 157 -15.00 1.86 -7.48
N SER A 158 -15.05 1.14 -8.59
CA SER A 158 -16.25 0.94 -9.41
C SER A 158 -16.90 -0.43 -9.21
N GLY A 159 -16.23 -1.35 -8.52
CA GLY A 159 -16.74 -2.71 -8.31
C GLY A 159 -15.87 -3.54 -7.36
N PHE A 160 -16.44 -4.67 -6.93
CA PHE A 160 -15.77 -5.71 -6.16
C PHE A 160 -16.48 -7.05 -6.36
N SER A 161 -15.82 -8.16 -5.98
CA SER A 161 -16.35 -9.53 -6.16
C SER A 161 -17.59 -9.84 -5.32
N GLN A 162 -18.31 -10.91 -5.69
CA GLN A 162 -19.39 -11.43 -4.85
C GLN A 162 -18.91 -11.84 -3.44
N GLU A 163 -17.64 -12.23 -3.27
CA GLU A 163 -17.10 -12.57 -1.96
C GLU A 163 -17.02 -11.33 -1.06
N CYS A 164 -16.58 -10.18 -1.59
CA CYS A 164 -16.63 -8.90 -0.87
C CYS A 164 -18.06 -8.52 -0.47
N SER A 165 -19.04 -8.85 -1.32
CA SER A 165 -20.47 -8.58 -1.03
C SER A 165 -20.98 -9.33 0.20
N LYS A 166 -20.45 -10.53 0.50
CA LYS A 166 -20.88 -11.33 1.65
C LYS A 166 -20.34 -10.79 2.98
N LEU A 167 -19.14 -10.19 2.95
CA LEU A 167 -18.48 -9.63 4.13
C LEU A 167 -19.06 -8.27 4.53
N PHE A 168 -19.46 -7.46 3.54
CA PHE A 168 -20.06 -6.13 3.74
C PHE A 168 -21.27 -6.12 4.69
N ILE A 169 -22.05 -7.21 4.70
CA ILE A 169 -23.30 -7.29 5.45
C ILE A 169 -23.09 -7.84 6.88
N ARG A 170 -21.93 -8.47 7.15
CA ARG A 170 -21.71 -9.25 8.38
C ARG A 170 -20.69 -8.66 9.34
N ASN A 171 -19.72 -7.89 8.87
CA ASN A 171 -18.59 -7.44 9.68
C ASN A 171 -18.46 -5.91 9.67
N GLY A 172 -18.52 -5.30 10.86
CA GLY A 172 -18.28 -3.86 11.03
C GLY A 172 -16.84 -3.41 10.72
N GLY A 173 -15.94 -4.34 10.36
CA GLY A 173 -14.58 -4.05 9.91
C GLY A 173 -14.46 -3.82 8.40
N PHE A 174 -15.54 -3.80 7.62
CA PHE A 174 -15.47 -3.67 6.16
C PHE A 174 -16.21 -2.42 5.69
N ASP A 175 -15.49 -1.44 5.16
CA ASP A 175 -16.05 -0.16 4.70
C ASP A 175 -15.71 0.14 3.24
N PHE A 176 -16.75 0.17 2.41
CA PHE A 176 -16.69 0.48 0.97
C PHE A 176 -17.50 1.73 0.62
N SER A 177 -17.88 2.53 1.62
CA SER A 177 -18.65 3.75 1.42
C SER A 177 -17.87 4.78 0.60
N LEU A 178 -18.59 5.73 -0.01
CA LEU A 178 -18.03 6.88 -0.71
C LEU A 178 -17.03 6.50 -1.80
N ASN A 179 -17.39 5.44 -2.53
CA ASN A 179 -16.80 5.02 -3.79
C ASN A 179 -17.78 5.27 -4.95
N CYS A 180 -17.56 4.64 -6.09
CA CYS A 180 -18.33 4.78 -7.32
C CYS A 180 -18.96 3.46 -7.77
N ILE A 181 -19.49 2.68 -6.82
CA ILE A 181 -19.96 1.31 -7.05
C ILE A 181 -21.44 1.34 -7.46
N PRO A 182 -21.80 0.95 -8.70
CA PRO A 182 -23.18 1.01 -9.17
C PRO A 182 -24.14 0.16 -8.32
N GLY A 183 -25.32 0.70 -8.03
CA GLY A 183 -26.40 -0.05 -7.35
C GLY A 183 -26.15 -0.32 -5.85
N ARG A 184 -25.18 0.36 -5.22
CA ARG A 184 -24.92 0.27 -3.78
C ARG A 184 -25.29 1.57 -3.06
N ASP A 185 -25.70 1.42 -1.80
CA ASP A 185 -25.93 2.55 -0.90
C ASP A 185 -24.61 3.18 -0.43
N MET A 186 -24.72 4.39 0.12
CA MET A 186 -23.59 5.16 0.69
C MET A 186 -22.44 5.37 -0.30
N GLN A 187 -22.73 5.46 -1.60
CA GLN A 187 -21.75 5.77 -2.64
C GLN A 187 -21.77 7.26 -2.99
N ARG A 188 -20.72 7.74 -3.65
CA ARG A 188 -20.65 9.13 -4.12
C ARG A 188 -21.81 9.42 -5.08
N PRO A 189 -22.42 10.62 -5.00
CA PRO A 189 -23.45 11.03 -5.95
C PRO A 189 -22.83 11.36 -7.31
N GLN A 190 -23.64 11.25 -8.37
CA GLN A 190 -23.27 11.87 -9.64
C GLN A 190 -23.25 13.41 -9.49
N PRO A 191 -22.32 14.14 -10.12
CA PRO A 191 -21.39 13.70 -11.17
C PRO A 191 -20.00 13.27 -10.67
N GLU A 192 -19.76 13.10 -9.36
CA GLU A 192 -18.42 12.78 -8.83
C GLU A 192 -17.84 11.48 -9.40
N CYS A 193 -18.70 10.53 -9.78
CA CYS A 193 -18.31 9.27 -10.40
C CYS A 193 -18.26 9.30 -11.94
N SER A 194 -18.48 10.46 -12.56
CA SER A 194 -18.45 10.61 -14.03
C SER A 194 -17.03 10.73 -14.60
N GLY A 195 -16.01 10.88 -13.76
CA GLY A 195 -14.60 10.92 -14.16
C GLY A 195 -13.74 10.01 -13.30
N ILE A 196 -12.74 9.37 -13.90
CA ILE A 196 -11.70 8.63 -13.17
C ILE A 196 -10.62 9.65 -12.80
N PRO A 197 -10.38 9.93 -11.51
CA PRO A 197 -9.26 10.76 -11.11
C PRO A 197 -7.94 10.08 -11.46
N GLY A 198 -6.97 10.85 -11.96
CA GLY A 198 -5.63 10.33 -12.24
C GLY A 198 -5.50 9.55 -13.55
N SER A 199 -6.10 10.05 -14.64
CA SER A 199 -5.96 9.57 -16.03
C SER A 199 -4.52 9.71 -16.61
N GLY A 200 -3.50 9.41 -15.81
CA GLY A 200 -2.14 9.13 -16.26
C GLY A 200 -1.99 7.64 -16.54
N LEU A 201 -1.51 7.30 -17.74
CA LEU A 201 -1.31 5.92 -18.22
C LEU A 201 -0.41 5.05 -17.31
N SER A 202 0.36 5.64 -16.38
CA SER A 202 1.34 4.92 -15.55
C SER A 202 0.72 4.05 -14.45
N CYS A 203 -0.50 4.36 -14.01
CA CYS A 203 -1.22 3.61 -12.97
C CYS A 203 -2.46 2.87 -13.53
N LEU A 204 -2.67 2.97 -14.85
CA LEU A 204 -3.68 2.23 -15.59
C LEU A 204 -3.10 0.88 -15.98
N ARG A 205 -3.75 -0.20 -15.54
CA ARG A 205 -3.38 -1.53 -16.00
C ARG A 205 -4.13 -1.86 -17.28
N ILE A 206 -3.39 -2.37 -18.27
CA ILE A 206 -3.98 -3.23 -19.30
C ILE A 206 -4.14 -4.60 -18.62
N PRO A 207 -5.35 -5.15 -18.46
CA PRO A 207 -5.50 -6.48 -17.89
C PRO A 207 -4.64 -7.48 -18.66
N SER A 208 -3.57 -7.98 -18.05
CA SER A 208 -2.81 -9.08 -18.60
C SER A 208 -3.70 -10.32 -18.59
N ALA A 209 -3.61 -11.15 -19.64
CA ALA A 209 -4.42 -12.37 -19.78
C ALA A 209 -4.21 -13.38 -18.63
N GLN A 210 -3.24 -13.16 -17.74
CA GLN A 210 -3.02 -13.92 -16.53
C GLN A 210 -2.83 -12.95 -15.35
N PRO A 211 -3.61 -13.10 -14.26
CA PRO A 211 -3.27 -12.51 -12.98
C PRO A 211 -1.90 -12.99 -12.55
N LEU A 212 -1.05 -12.10 -12.01
CA LEU A 212 0.18 -12.53 -11.35
C LEU A 212 -0.20 -13.37 -10.14
N VAL A 213 -0.10 -14.69 -10.28
CA VAL A 213 -0.33 -15.65 -9.19
C VAL A 213 0.80 -15.48 -8.18
N CYS A 214 0.51 -15.52 -6.88
CA CYS A 214 1.49 -15.28 -5.82
C CYS A 214 2.80 -16.08 -5.95
N GLY A 215 2.76 -17.26 -6.58
CA GLY A 215 3.95 -18.07 -6.88
C GLY A 215 4.82 -17.61 -8.06
N THR A 216 4.33 -16.78 -8.98
CA THR A 216 5.08 -16.29 -10.16
C THR A 216 5.81 -14.98 -9.91
N LEU A 217 5.50 -14.27 -8.81
CA LEU A 217 6.16 -13.00 -8.44
C LEU A 217 7.66 -13.18 -8.16
N LEU A 218 8.03 -14.23 -7.42
CA LEU A 218 9.43 -14.51 -7.10
C LEU A 218 10.27 -14.76 -8.37
N GLY A 219 9.73 -15.53 -9.33
CA GLY A 219 10.44 -15.88 -10.56
C GLY A 219 10.65 -14.70 -11.52
N ASN A 220 9.69 -13.76 -11.61
CA ASN A 220 9.81 -12.59 -12.49
C ASN A 220 10.74 -11.51 -11.94
N LEU A 221 10.87 -11.40 -10.61
CA LEU A 221 11.78 -10.44 -9.97
C LEU A 221 13.25 -10.89 -10.06
N GLU A 222 13.52 -12.19 -9.90
CA GLU A 222 14.84 -12.77 -10.14
C GLU A 222 15.28 -12.57 -11.61
N ALA A 223 14.35 -12.69 -12.56
CA ALA A 223 14.62 -12.44 -13.98
C ALA A 223 14.94 -10.96 -14.30
N ASN A 224 14.31 -10.00 -13.61
CA ASN A 224 14.59 -8.57 -13.81
C ASN A 224 15.88 -8.10 -13.12
N LEU A 225 16.29 -8.72 -12.02
CA LEU A 225 17.57 -8.39 -11.36
C LEU A 225 18.76 -8.91 -12.17
N THR A 226 18.64 -10.08 -12.79
CA THR A 226 19.70 -10.68 -13.64
C THR A 226 19.87 -9.99 -14.99
N SER A 227 18.83 -9.33 -15.51
CA SER A 227 18.91 -8.56 -16.77
C SER A 227 19.54 -7.17 -16.60
N SER A 228 19.55 -6.61 -15.38
CA SER A 228 20.25 -5.36 -15.04
C SER A 228 21.74 -5.52 -14.70
N SER A 229 22.25 -6.75 -14.67
CA SER A 229 23.63 -7.07 -14.25
C SER A 229 24.50 -7.65 -15.37
N SER A 230 24.16 -7.43 -16.64
CA SER A 230 25.05 -7.72 -17.78
C SER A 230 25.68 -6.43 -18.29
N PRO A 231 26.99 -6.43 -18.60
CA PRO A 231 27.90 -5.28 -18.45
C PRO A 231 27.67 -4.12 -19.42
#